data_AF-A0A9Q3HNF4-F1
#
_entry.id   AF-A0A9Q3HNF4-F1
#
_cell.length_a   1.000
_cell.length_b   1.000
_cell.length_c   1.000
_cell.angle_alpha   90.00
_cell.angle_beta   90.00
_cell.angle_gamma   90.00
#
_symmetry.space_group_name_H-M   'P 1'
#
loop_
_entity.id
_entity.type
_entity.pdbx_description
1 polymer ?
#
loop_
_entity_poly.entity_id
_entity_poly.type
_entity_poly.pdbx_seq_one_letter_code
_entity_poly.pdbx_strand_id
1 'polypeptide(L)'
;MISIEDGLTVKSATELWSKITIVLASKTITNRGQASLNWEYLNFNVNIEEYIQECSKMLFDIAGIGISLPSDIITYSILENVNWDSSLYDHIIDSMVLSMNSNINPQQVLEKLSDFSYTKTQKGNLKRPQS
;
A
#
# COMPACT_ATOMS: atom_id res chain seq x y z
N MET A 1 3.99 -12.34 52.04
CA MET A 1 4.83 -12.93 51.00
C MET A 1 3.98 -12.97 49.75
N ILE A 2 4.12 -11.97 48.87
CA ILE A 2 3.34 -11.87 47.63
C ILE A 2 4.10 -12.69 46.61
N SER A 3 3.58 -13.87 46.26
CA SER A 3 4.05 -14.62 45.10
C SER A 3 3.64 -13.83 43.87
N ILE A 4 4.60 -13.13 43.27
CA ILE A 4 4.41 -12.46 41.98
C ILE A 4 4.26 -13.56 40.94
N GLU A 5 3.21 -13.46 40.14
CA GLU A 5 2.77 -14.42 39.14
C GLU A 5 3.84 -14.69 38.07
N ASP A 6 4.73 -15.66 38.32
CA ASP A 6 5.70 -16.15 37.33
C ASP A 6 5.05 -16.63 36.02
N GLY A 7 3.75 -16.97 36.05
CA GLY A 7 3.00 -17.39 34.88
C GLY A 7 2.70 -16.27 33.88
N LEU A 8 2.54 -15.02 34.32
CA LEU A 8 2.19 -13.90 33.44
C LEU A 8 3.40 -13.39 32.65
N THR A 9 4.55 -13.31 33.33
CA THR A 9 5.84 -12.90 32.75
C THR A 9 6.34 -13.92 31.73
N VAL A 10 6.25 -15.22 32.00
CA VAL A 10 6.65 -16.28 31.05
C VAL A 10 5.75 -16.30 29.82
N LYS A 11 4.44 -16.09 29.96
CA LYS A 11 3.51 -15.97 28.82
C LYS A 11 3.85 -14.76 27.95
N SER A 12 4.09 -13.61 28.56
CA SER A 12 4.47 -12.38 27.85
C SER A 12 5.80 -12.51 27.09
N ALA A 13 6.78 -13.20 27.68
CA ALA A 13 8.06 -13.47 27.05
C ALA A 13 7.91 -14.43 25.87
N THR A 14 7.09 -15.48 26.02
CA THR A 14 6.82 -16.46 24.95
C THR A 14 6.10 -15.80 23.77
N GLU A 15 5.12 -14.94 24.04
CA GLU A 15 4.42 -14.17 23.00
C GLU A 15 5.35 -13.21 22.27
N LEU A 16 6.25 -12.53 23.00
CA LEU A 16 7.25 -11.67 22.40
C LEU A 16 8.21 -12.45 21.50
N TRP A 17 8.74 -13.58 21.99
CA TRP A 17 9.63 -14.45 21.20
C TRP A 17 8.94 -15.03 19.97
N SER A 18 7.65 -15.38 20.07
CA SER A 18 6.85 -15.82 18.93
C SER A 18 6.73 -14.71 17.87
N LYS A 19 6.41 -13.47 18.29
CA LYS A 19 6.35 -12.31 17.39
C LYS A 19 7.70 -12.03 16.71
N ILE A 20 8.80 -12.07 17.47
CA ILE A 20 10.16 -11.89 16.93
C ILE A 20 10.48 -12.98 15.91
N THR A 21 10.16 -14.24 16.22
CA THR A 21 10.41 -15.37 15.32
C THR A 21 9.60 -15.25 14.03
N ILE A 22 8.35 -14.81 14.11
CA ILE A 22 7.50 -14.55 12.93
C ILE A 22 8.11 -13.44 12.06
N VAL A 23 8.57 -12.33 12.67
CA VAL A 23 9.22 -11.23 11.93
C VAL A 23 10.56 -11.66 11.32
N LEU A 24 11.32 -12.52 11.98
CA LEU A 24 12.57 -13.04 11.43
C LEU A 24 12.30 -14.05 10.30
N ALA A 25 11.28 -14.89 10.44
CA ALA A 25 10.83 -15.81 9.39
C ALA A 25 10.28 -15.06 8.17
N SER A 26 9.58 -13.93 8.36
CA SER A 26 9.09 -13.09 7.26
C SER A 26 10.22 -12.42 6.47
N LYS A 27 11.40 -12.27 7.07
CA LYS A 27 12.61 -11.73 6.41
C LYS A 27 13.41 -12.76 5.60
N THR A 28 12.96 -14.02 5.54
CA THR A 28 13.62 -15.03 4.70
C THR A 28 13.63 -14.60 3.23
N ILE A 29 14.64 -15.06 2.48
CA ILE A 29 14.79 -14.74 1.05
C ILE A 29 13.53 -15.15 0.27
N THR A 30 12.92 -16.28 0.62
CA THR A 30 11.68 -16.77 -0.01
C THR A 30 10.53 -15.78 0.18
N ASN A 31 10.30 -15.31 1.41
CA ASN A 31 9.21 -14.38 1.70
C ASN A 31 9.44 -13.01 1.06
N ARG A 32 10.70 -12.55 1.04
CA ARG A 32 11.10 -11.33 0.33
C ARG A 32 10.89 -11.44 -1.18
N GLY A 33 11.26 -12.57 -1.77
CA GLY A 33 11.02 -12.88 -3.17
C GLY A 33 9.54 -12.90 -3.51
N GLN A 34 8.72 -13.57 -2.70
CA GLN A 34 7.28 -13.64 -2.92
C GLN A 34 6.61 -12.27 -2.83
N ALA A 35 6.97 -11.45 -1.86
CA ALA A 35 6.42 -10.09 -1.74
C ALA A 35 6.80 -9.21 -2.93
N SER A 36 8.04 -9.35 -3.44
CA SER A 36 8.48 -8.64 -4.64
C SER A 36 7.68 -9.07 -5.88
N LEU A 37 7.48 -10.38 -6.05
CA LEU A 37 6.64 -10.91 -7.13
C LEU A 37 5.19 -10.44 -7.01
N ASN A 38 4.61 -10.45 -5.81
CA ASN A 38 3.25 -9.95 -5.61
C ASN A 38 3.11 -8.47 -5.99
N TRP A 39 4.13 -7.65 -5.71
CA TRP A 39 4.18 -6.26 -6.16
C TRP A 39 4.24 -6.16 -7.69
N GLU A 40 5.11 -6.92 -8.34
CA GLU A 40 5.23 -6.94 -9.81
C GLU A 40 3.95 -7.43 -10.50
N TYR A 41 3.19 -8.33 -9.88
CA TYR A 41 1.91 -8.82 -10.40
C TYR A 41 0.70 -7.94 -10.03
N LEU A 42 0.90 -6.89 -9.23
CA LEU A 42 -0.18 -5.98 -8.86
C LEU A 42 -0.62 -5.17 -10.09
N ASN A 43 -1.73 -5.58 -10.68
CA ASN A 43 -2.32 -4.87 -11.81
C ASN A 43 -3.54 -4.07 -11.37
N PHE A 44 -3.71 -2.89 -11.95
CA PHE A 44 -4.95 -2.14 -11.85
C PHE A 44 -6.07 -2.91 -12.57
N ASN A 45 -7.26 -3.02 -11.94
CA ASN A 45 -8.40 -3.79 -12.48
C ASN A 45 -9.68 -2.94 -12.60
N VAL A 46 -9.54 -1.66 -12.99
CA VAL A 46 -10.60 -0.64 -13.11
C VAL A 46 -11.12 -0.07 -11.77
N ASN A 47 -11.04 -0.82 -10.66
CA ASN A 47 -11.39 -0.31 -9.34
C ASN A 47 -10.20 0.37 -8.64
N ILE A 48 -10.20 1.70 -8.63
CA ILE A 48 -9.13 2.50 -8.01
C ILE A 48 -9.08 2.40 -6.49
N GLU A 49 -10.21 2.18 -5.82
CA GLU A 49 -10.24 2.05 -4.35
C GLU A 49 -9.61 0.72 -3.91
N GLU A 50 -9.95 -0.38 -4.58
CA GLU A 50 -9.32 -1.68 -4.35
C GLU A 50 -7.82 -1.62 -4.67
N TYR A 51 -7.45 -0.98 -5.77
CA TYR A 51 -6.05 -0.81 -6.14
C TYR A 51 -5.24 -0.01 -5.08
N ILE A 52 -5.80 1.09 -4.58
CA ILE A 52 -5.17 1.90 -3.51
C ILE A 52 -5.00 1.08 -2.23
N GLN A 53 -6.01 0.28 -1.86
CA GLN A 53 -5.96 -0.57 -0.67
C GLN A 53 -4.89 -1.65 -0.79
N GLU A 54 -4.82 -2.35 -1.93
CA GLU A 54 -3.79 -3.37 -2.19
C GLU A 54 -2.39 -2.74 -2.23
N CYS A 55 -2.20 -1.59 -2.89
CA CYS A 55 -0.94 -0.84 -2.84
C CYS A 55 -0.53 -0.54 -1.39
N SER A 56 -1.43 0.01 -0.59
CA SER A 56 -1.16 0.39 0.80
C SER A 56 -0.74 -0.81 1.65
N LYS A 57 -1.42 -1.94 1.47
CA LYS A 57 -1.12 -3.21 2.14
C LYS A 57 0.26 -3.75 1.72
N MET A 58 0.54 -3.79 0.42
CA MET A 58 1.83 -4.28 -0.07
C MET A 58 3.00 -3.39 0.36
N LEU A 59 2.83 -2.07 0.40
CA LEU A 59 3.85 -1.15 0.94
C LEU A 59 4.17 -1.44 2.40
N PHE A 60 3.14 -1.74 3.20
CA PHE A 60 3.31 -2.15 4.60
C PHE A 60 4.06 -3.49 4.70
N ASP A 61 3.69 -4.48 3.88
CA ASP A 61 4.32 -5.79 3.86
C ASP A 61 5.80 -5.73 3.44
N ILE A 62 6.12 -4.96 2.38
CA ILE A 62 7.47 -4.72 1.86
C ILE A 62 8.36 -4.05 2.92
N ALA A 63 7.82 -3.07 3.65
CA ALA A 63 8.52 -2.43 4.76
C ALA A 63 8.77 -3.43 5.91
N GLY A 64 7.77 -4.26 6.24
CA GLY A 64 7.86 -5.26 7.32
C GLY A 64 8.91 -6.35 7.10
N ILE A 65 9.13 -6.74 5.84
CA ILE A 65 10.15 -7.74 5.45
C ILE A 65 11.53 -7.13 5.15
N GLY A 66 11.69 -5.81 5.30
CA GLY A 66 12.98 -5.12 5.18
C GLY A 66 13.47 -4.96 3.74
N ILE A 67 12.57 -4.90 2.76
CA ILE A 67 12.92 -4.48 1.40
C ILE A 67 12.83 -2.95 1.35
N SER A 68 13.95 -2.27 1.13
CA SER A 68 13.94 -0.84 0.84
C SER A 68 14.02 -0.64 -0.67
N LEU A 69 12.90 -0.25 -1.28
CA LEU A 69 12.91 0.33 -2.62
C LEU A 69 12.96 1.85 -2.51
N PRO A 70 13.67 2.54 -3.42
CA PRO A 70 13.61 3.99 -3.48
C PRO A 70 12.16 4.48 -3.64
N SER A 71 11.80 5.51 -2.87
CA SER A 71 10.44 6.04 -2.79
C SER A 71 9.91 6.49 -4.16
N ASP A 72 10.77 7.10 -4.97
CA ASP A 72 10.51 7.53 -6.33
C ASP A 72 10.21 6.35 -7.27
N ILE A 73 10.97 5.26 -7.18
CA ILE A 73 10.75 4.04 -7.99
C ILE A 73 9.38 3.43 -7.69
N ILE A 74 9.01 3.33 -6.42
CA ILE A 74 7.69 2.84 -6.00
C ILE A 74 6.60 3.78 -6.54
N THR A 75 6.80 5.09 -6.41
CA THR A 75 5.87 6.11 -6.91
C THR A 75 5.63 5.97 -8.41
N TYR A 76 6.67 5.78 -9.22
CA TYR A 76 6.51 5.57 -10.66
C TYR A 76 5.82 4.25 -10.97
N SER A 77 6.12 3.17 -10.25
CA SER A 77 5.47 1.87 -10.42
C SER A 77 3.96 1.92 -10.17
N ILE A 78 3.51 2.67 -9.15
CA ILE A 78 2.08 2.89 -8.89
C ILE A 78 1.42 3.64 -10.06
N LEU A 79 2.06 4.70 -10.57
CA LEU A 79 1.51 5.50 -11.66
C LEU A 79 1.48 4.73 -12.99
N GLU A 80 2.52 3.97 -13.30
CA GLU A 80 2.60 3.15 -14.53
C GLU A 80 1.42 2.18 -14.63
N ASN A 81 1.13 1.45 -13.55
CA ASN A 81 0.04 0.47 -13.53
C ASN A 81 -1.35 1.11 -13.70
N VAL A 82 -1.54 2.36 -13.25
CA VAL A 82 -2.79 3.10 -13.48
C VAL A 82 -2.88 3.62 -14.92
N ASN A 83 -1.75 4.04 -15.50
CA ASN A 83 -1.67 4.55 -16.88
C ASN A 83 -1.96 3.48 -17.92
N TRP A 84 -1.49 2.25 -17.66
CA TRP A 84 -1.47 1.21 -18.68
C TRP A 84 -2.85 0.72 -19.10
N ASP A 85 -3.83 0.79 -18.20
CA ASP A 85 -5.11 0.09 -18.36
C ASP A 85 -6.31 1.05 -18.47
N SER A 86 -6.10 2.37 -18.33
CA SER A 86 -7.23 3.30 -18.40
C SER A 86 -6.86 4.73 -18.82
N SER A 87 -7.20 5.06 -20.08
CA SER A 87 -7.18 6.44 -20.61
C SER A 87 -8.02 7.44 -19.80
N LEU A 88 -8.84 6.93 -18.87
CA LEU A 88 -9.60 7.72 -17.93
C LEU A 88 -8.70 8.40 -16.89
N TYR A 89 -7.52 7.85 -16.58
CA TYR A 89 -6.65 8.37 -15.53
C TYR A 89 -5.42 9.13 -16.08
N ASP A 90 -5.22 9.16 -17.41
CA ASP A 90 -4.12 9.89 -18.09
C ASP A 90 -3.99 11.34 -17.60
N HIS A 91 -5.11 12.08 -17.59
CA HIS A 91 -5.13 13.47 -17.16
C HIS A 91 -4.75 13.66 -15.68
N ILE A 92 -4.95 12.64 -14.86
CA ILE A 92 -4.58 12.64 -13.44
C ILE A 92 -3.08 12.42 -13.35
N ILE A 93 -2.56 11.41 -14.06
CA ILE A 93 -1.14 11.10 -14.10
C ILE A 93 -0.37 12.29 -14.65
N ASP A 94 -0.82 12.89 -15.76
CA ASP A 94 -0.26 14.12 -16.31
C ASP A 94 -0.29 15.25 -15.28
N SER A 95 -1.41 15.47 -14.58
CA SER A 95 -1.47 16.50 -13.53
C SER A 95 -0.52 16.21 -12.37
N MET A 96 -0.30 14.94 -12.03
CA MET A 96 0.61 14.53 -10.95
C MET A 96 2.06 14.67 -11.39
N VAL A 97 2.44 14.14 -12.55
CA VAL A 97 3.78 14.22 -13.14
C VAL A 97 4.17 15.67 -13.43
N LEU A 98 3.25 16.50 -13.93
CA LEU A 98 3.51 17.92 -14.20
C LEU A 98 3.56 18.77 -12.92
N SER A 99 2.91 18.32 -11.83
CA SER A 99 2.99 18.98 -10.50
C SER A 99 4.08 18.39 -9.60
N MET A 100 4.79 17.35 -10.05
CA MET A 100 5.85 16.69 -9.29
C MET A 100 7.07 17.61 -9.17
N ASN A 101 7.14 18.34 -8.06
CA ASN A 101 8.42 18.61 -7.44
C ASN A 101 9.05 17.26 -7.09
N SER A 102 10.35 17.09 -7.33
CA SER A 102 11.13 15.84 -7.32
C SER A 102 11.13 14.97 -6.05
N ASN A 103 10.25 15.22 -5.08
CA ASN A 103 10.21 14.59 -3.75
C ASN A 103 8.86 13.91 -3.42
N ILE A 104 8.04 13.58 -4.42
CA ILE A 104 6.77 12.87 -4.15
C ILE A 104 7.04 11.44 -3.67
N ASN A 105 6.29 11.02 -2.65
CA ASN A 105 6.34 9.67 -2.10
C ASN A 105 5.08 8.84 -2.45
N PRO A 106 5.12 7.51 -2.27
CA PRO A 106 4.01 6.62 -2.62
C PRO A 106 2.69 6.98 -1.94
N GLN A 107 2.71 7.33 -0.65
CA GLN A 107 1.52 7.72 0.10
C GLN A 107 0.83 8.95 -0.51
N GLN A 108 1.58 9.97 -0.89
CA GLN A 108 1.03 11.18 -1.51
C GLN A 108 0.35 10.89 -2.85
N VAL A 109 0.86 9.92 -3.62
CA VAL A 109 0.21 9.47 -4.86
C VAL A 109 -1.11 8.76 -4.55
N LEU A 110 -1.10 7.84 -3.58
CA LEU A 110 -2.30 7.10 -3.19
C LEU A 110 -3.40 8.04 -2.65
N GLU A 111 -3.04 9.06 -1.87
CA GLU A 111 -3.96 10.10 -1.40
C GLU A 111 -4.59 10.85 -2.57
N LYS A 112 -3.79 11.33 -3.54
CA LYS A 112 -4.31 12.02 -4.72
C LYS A 112 -5.23 11.14 -5.57
N LEU A 113 -4.90 9.86 -5.73
CA LEU A 113 -5.76 8.91 -6.43
C LEU A 113 -7.11 8.73 -5.69
N SER A 114 -7.07 8.72 -4.35
CA SER A 114 -8.27 8.63 -3.51
C SER A 114 -9.16 9.87 -3.64
N ASP A 115 -8.58 11.07 -3.55
CA ASP A 115 -9.29 12.35 -3.71
C ASP A 115 -10.01 12.43 -5.06
N PHE A 116 -9.36 11.93 -6.11
CA PHE A 116 -9.95 11.89 -7.44
C PHE A 116 -11.12 10.90 -7.53
N SER A 117 -10.96 9.68 -6.99
CA SER A 117 -12.04 8.68 -6.92
C SER A 117 -13.28 9.26 -6.25
N TYR A 118 -13.09 9.89 -5.09
CA TYR A 118 -14.15 10.51 -4.31
C TYR A 118 -14.87 11.61 -5.08
N THR A 119 -14.12 12.50 -5.74
CA THR A 119 -14.65 13.60 -6.55
C THR A 119 -15.51 13.09 -7.72
N LYS A 120 -15.12 11.97 -8.34
CA LYS A 120 -15.88 11.34 -9.43
C LYS A 120 -17.19 10.74 -8.92
N THR A 121 -17.17 10.04 -7.78
CA THR A 121 -18.35 9.46 -7.16
C THR A 121 -19.39 10.53 -6.81
N GLN A 122 -18.95 11.67 -6.25
CA GLN A 122 -19.83 12.80 -5.98
C GLN A 122 -20.45 13.43 -7.25
N LYS A 123 -19.64 13.64 -8.30
CA LYS A 123 -20.14 14.19 -9.58
C LYS A 123 -21.08 13.22 -10.32
N GLY A 124 -20.93 11.91 -10.14
CA GLY A 124 -21.84 10.89 -10.67
C GLY A 124 -23.19 10.87 -9.94
N ASN A 125 -23.17 11.06 -8.62
CA ASN A 125 -24.38 11.09 -7.79
C ASN A 125 -25.22 12.36 -7.96
N LEU A 126 -24.59 13.49 -8.33
CA LEU A 126 -25.29 14.75 -8.66
C LEU A 126 -25.98 14.72 -10.03
N LYS A 127 -25.76 13.69 -10.87
CA LYS A 127 -26.35 13.56 -12.23
C LYS A 127 -27.60 12.68 -12.30
N ARG A 128 -28.13 12.16 -11.19
CA ARG A 128 -29.45 11.51 -11.17
C ARG A 128 -30.51 12.49 -10.66
N PRO A 129 -31.24 13.21 -11.55
CA PRO A 129 -32.48 13.83 -11.13
C PRO A 129 -33.46 12.73 -10.77
N GLN A 130 -34.12 12.86 -9.62
CA GLN A 130 -35.25 12.00 -9.28
C GLN A 130 -36.35 12.24 -10.33
N SER A 131 -36.67 11.19 -11.08
CA SER A 131 -37.83 11.09 -11.97
C SER A 131 -39.05 10.64 -11.19
#